data_AF-F9GCM7-F1
#
_entry.id   AF-F9GCM7-F1
#
_cell.length_a   1.000
_cell.length_b   1.000
_cell.length_c   1.000
_cell.angle_alpha   90.00
_cell.angle_beta   90.00
_cell.angle_gamma   90.00
#
_symmetry.space_group_name_H-M   'P 1'
#
loop_
_entity.id
_entity.type
_entity.pdbx_description
1 polymer ?
#
loop_
_entity_poly.entity_id
_entity_poly.type
_entity_poly.pdbx_seq_one_letter_code
_entity_poly.pdbx_strand_id
1 'polypeptide(L)'
;MLVPSVLSLIAFPAVALGSSFTAKTIGQLPLGTWLENVAVRSNGDLLVTELWPSATVYTVVKPADCKSGLEELVTFPSITGLLGIAEVPKSPGKPETFIAVGSEATALSHLTPGTFEAWAIEFPNRRHQPKVKVRKISDMTKKSAFLNGVAAIPGRSDAVLVSDSVAG
;
A
#
# COMPACT_ATOMS: atom_id res chain seq x y z
N MET A 1 33.09 65.55 3.95
CA MET A 1 32.29 65.00 5.07
C MET A 1 31.18 64.16 4.46
N LEU A 2 31.16 62.86 4.78
CA LEU A 2 30.18 61.88 4.32
C LEU A 2 28.82 62.11 4.98
N VAL A 3 27.73 61.92 4.22
CA VAL A 3 26.40 61.61 4.77
C VAL A 3 26.05 60.20 4.31
N PRO A 4 25.74 59.23 5.20
CA PRO A 4 25.41 57.88 4.79
C PRO A 4 23.93 57.79 4.40
N SER A 5 23.66 57.27 3.20
CA SER A 5 22.31 56.85 2.80
C SER A 5 21.95 55.55 3.51
N VAL A 6 20.92 55.60 4.35
CA VAL A 6 20.30 54.41 4.94
C VAL A 6 19.21 53.93 3.99
N LEU A 7 19.44 52.81 3.29
CA LEU A 7 18.37 52.08 2.60
C LEU A 7 17.62 51.22 3.62
N SER A 8 16.38 51.58 3.94
CA SER A 8 15.45 50.69 4.65
C SER A 8 14.90 49.64 3.68
N LEU A 9 15.25 48.37 3.90
CA LEU A 9 14.55 47.24 3.28
C LEU A 9 13.19 47.04 3.98
N ILE A 10 12.11 47.20 3.23
CA ILE A 10 10.76 46.81 3.66
C ILE A 10 10.59 45.33 3.33
N ALA A 11 10.63 44.47 4.34
CA ALA A 11 10.26 43.06 4.20
C ALA A 11 8.74 42.96 4.17
N PHE A 12 8.16 42.63 3.01
CA PHE A 12 6.75 42.26 2.92
C PHE A 12 6.60 40.82 3.43
N PRO A 13 5.74 40.56 4.44
CA PRO A 13 5.42 39.20 4.81
C PRO A 13 4.59 38.59 3.66
N ALA A 14 5.15 37.57 3.01
CA ALA A 14 4.39 36.74 2.09
C ALA A 14 3.38 35.93 2.92
N VAL A 15 2.14 36.42 3.01
CA VAL A 15 1.03 35.66 3.57
C VAL A 15 0.70 34.58 2.54
N ALA A 16 1.23 33.37 2.74
CA ALA A 16 0.81 32.20 1.99
C ALA A 16 -0.63 31.87 2.39
N LEU A 17 -1.60 32.27 1.56
CA LEU A 17 -2.96 31.77 1.62
C LEU A 17 -2.91 30.27 1.30
N GLY A 18 -2.93 29.43 2.34
CA GLY A 18 -3.06 27.99 2.17
C GLY A 18 -4.44 27.68 1.59
N SER A 19 -4.49 27.28 0.31
CA SER A 19 -5.70 26.72 -0.28
C SER A 19 -6.03 25.41 0.44
N SER A 20 -7.18 25.32 1.09
CA SER A 20 -7.66 24.04 1.62
C SER A 20 -7.98 23.10 0.46
N PHE A 21 -7.33 21.94 0.40
CA PHE A 21 -7.69 20.93 -0.58
C PHE A 21 -9.09 20.39 -0.28
N THR A 22 -9.92 20.27 -1.31
CA THR A 22 -11.22 19.61 -1.18
C THR A 22 -10.99 18.11 -0.98
N ALA A 23 -11.29 17.61 0.20
CA ALA A 23 -11.31 16.18 0.49
C ALA A 23 -12.72 15.61 0.26
N LYS A 24 -12.80 14.38 -0.26
CA LYS A 24 -14.06 13.65 -0.43
C LYS A 24 -13.91 12.23 0.11
N THR A 25 -14.87 11.79 0.91
CA THR A 25 -14.98 10.39 1.32
C THR A 25 -15.40 9.53 0.13
N ILE A 26 -14.55 8.58 -0.24
CA ILE A 26 -14.80 7.58 -1.29
C ILE A 26 -15.23 6.23 -0.72
N GLY A 27 -15.04 6.01 0.58
CA GLY A 27 -15.45 4.79 1.26
C GLY A 27 -15.27 4.94 2.76
N GLN A 28 -15.99 4.13 3.51
CA GLN A 28 -15.92 4.09 4.97
C GLN A 28 -15.99 2.62 5.40
N LEU A 29 -14.97 2.18 6.14
CA LEU A 29 -14.94 0.85 6.74
C LEU A 29 -15.46 0.91 8.18
N PRO A 30 -15.84 -0.24 8.78
CA PRO A 30 -16.23 -0.32 10.17
C PRO A 30 -15.19 0.30 11.12
N LEU A 31 -15.67 0.81 12.26
CA LEU A 31 -14.78 1.32 13.29
C LEU A 31 -13.85 0.20 13.78
N GLY A 32 -12.56 0.50 13.88
CA GLY A 32 -11.54 -0.46 14.30
C GLY A 32 -10.83 -1.15 13.13
N THR A 33 -11.25 -0.93 11.87
CA THR A 33 -10.47 -1.37 10.72
C THR A 33 -9.21 -0.51 10.55
N TRP A 34 -8.06 -1.17 10.33
CA TRP A 34 -6.78 -0.52 10.09
C TRP A 34 -6.25 -0.87 8.70
N LEU A 35 -6.22 0.13 7.82
CA LEU A 35 -5.54 0.05 6.54
C LEU A 35 -4.06 0.40 6.72
N GLU A 36 -3.17 -0.36 6.10
CA GLU A 36 -1.73 -0.29 6.36
C GLU A 36 -0.96 0.28 5.18
N ASN A 37 -0.91 -0.43 4.06
CA ASN A 37 -0.15 -0.02 2.87
C ASN A 37 -1.01 0.27 1.66
N VAL A 38 -0.39 0.89 0.67
CA VAL A 38 -1.01 1.20 -0.62
C VAL A 38 -0.07 0.89 -1.78
N ALA A 39 -0.62 0.35 -2.86
CA ALA A 39 0.07 0.20 -4.14
C ALA A 39 -0.78 0.77 -5.28
N VAL A 40 -0.14 1.35 -6.29
CA VAL A 40 -0.82 1.89 -7.47
C VAL A 40 -0.80 0.84 -8.57
N ARG A 41 -1.96 0.58 -9.17
CA ARG A 41 -2.08 -0.29 -10.35
C ARG A 41 -1.76 0.46 -11.62
N SER A 42 -1.39 -0.27 -12.67
CA SER A 42 -1.07 0.34 -13.95
C SER A 42 -2.27 0.98 -14.66
N ASN A 43 -3.49 0.73 -14.21
CA ASN A 43 -4.71 1.41 -14.65
C ASN A 43 -5.08 2.64 -13.79
N GLY A 44 -4.30 2.98 -12.77
CA GLY A 44 -4.51 4.12 -11.87
C GLY A 44 -5.39 3.83 -10.65
N ASP A 45 -5.91 2.61 -10.51
CA ASP A 45 -6.59 2.20 -9.27
C ASP A 45 -5.57 2.02 -8.13
N LEU A 46 -6.02 2.17 -6.89
CA LEU A 46 -5.19 1.88 -5.71
C LEU A 46 -5.57 0.52 -5.14
N LEU A 47 -4.59 -0.23 -4.68
CA LEU A 47 -4.76 -1.39 -3.80
C LEU A 47 -4.37 -0.99 -2.40
N VAL A 48 -5.17 -1.37 -1.41
CA VAL A 48 -4.92 -1.04 0.00
C VAL A 48 -4.98 -2.31 0.83
N THR A 49 -3.99 -2.55 1.67
CA THR A 49 -3.95 -3.71 2.57
C THR A 49 -4.62 -3.39 3.90
N GLU A 50 -5.38 -4.34 4.42
CA GLU A 50 -5.95 -4.31 5.76
C GLU A 50 -5.10 -5.15 6.72
N LEU A 51 -4.60 -4.51 7.78
CA LEU A 51 -3.86 -5.17 8.86
C LEU A 51 -4.79 -5.77 9.91
N TRP A 52 -5.96 -5.17 10.11
CA TRP A 52 -6.88 -5.55 11.17
C TRP A 52 -8.30 -5.09 10.86
N PRO A 53 -9.35 -5.87 11.20
CA PRO A 53 -9.32 -7.22 11.79
C PRO A 53 -9.13 -8.36 10.79
N SER A 54 -9.07 -8.08 9.49
CA SER A 54 -8.99 -9.11 8.46
C SER A 54 -7.83 -8.87 7.49
N ALA A 55 -7.29 -9.97 6.93
CA ALA A 55 -6.31 -9.92 5.87
C ALA A 55 -7.03 -9.70 4.53
N THR A 56 -7.42 -8.46 4.25
CA THR A 56 -8.17 -8.09 3.05
C THR A 56 -7.41 -7.06 2.23
N VAL A 57 -7.44 -7.21 0.91
CA VAL A 57 -7.04 -6.14 -0.02
C VAL A 57 -8.31 -5.47 -0.52
N TYR A 58 -8.34 -4.14 -0.40
CA TYR A 58 -9.35 -3.30 -1.02
C TYR A 58 -8.81 -2.66 -2.29
N THR A 59 -9.71 -2.31 -3.20
CA THR A 59 -9.42 -1.47 -4.36
C THR A 59 -10.15 -0.14 -4.25
N VAL A 60 -9.45 0.95 -4.59
CA VAL A 60 -10.06 2.25 -4.87
C VAL A 60 -10.00 2.46 -6.37
N VAL A 61 -11.15 2.39 -7.02
CA VAL A 61 -11.23 2.56 -8.47
C VAL A 61 -11.11 4.04 -8.81
N LYS A 62 -10.25 4.41 -9.77
CA LYS A 62 -10.08 5.77 -10.31
C LYS A 62 -10.21 6.88 -9.25
N PRO A 63 -9.29 6.96 -8.27
CA PRO A 63 -9.38 7.90 -7.15
C PRO A 63 -9.52 9.37 -7.60
N ALA A 64 -8.92 9.74 -8.73
CA ALA A 64 -8.99 11.10 -9.29
C ALA A 64 -10.41 11.53 -9.70
N ASP A 65 -11.28 10.59 -10.07
CA ASP A 65 -12.64 10.91 -10.50
C ASP A 65 -13.55 11.21 -9.29
N CYS A 66 -13.15 10.84 -8.07
CA CYS A 66 -13.91 11.01 -6.83
C CYS A 66 -15.35 10.44 -6.90
N LYS A 67 -15.65 9.57 -7.87
CA LYS A 67 -16.99 9.01 -8.13
C LYS A 67 -17.12 7.55 -7.71
N SER A 68 -15.99 6.86 -7.72
CA SER A 68 -15.90 5.44 -7.43
C SER A 68 -15.56 5.19 -5.96
N GLY A 69 -16.00 4.05 -5.47
CA GLY A 69 -15.92 3.69 -4.06
C GLY A 69 -14.66 2.90 -3.69
N LEU A 70 -14.55 2.64 -2.39
CA LEU A 70 -13.71 1.57 -1.85
C LEU A 70 -14.45 0.23 -1.97
N GLU A 71 -13.83 -0.75 -2.60
CA GLU A 71 -14.41 -2.08 -2.83
C GLU A 71 -13.48 -3.18 -2.29
N GLU A 72 -14.05 -4.22 -1.68
CA GLU A 72 -13.28 -5.41 -1.30
C GLU A 72 -12.84 -6.16 -2.56
N LEU A 73 -11.54 -6.45 -2.67
CA LEU A 73 -10.99 -7.17 -3.82
C LEU A 73 -10.80 -8.65 -3.50
N VAL A 74 -10.14 -8.97 -2.38
CA VAL A 74 -9.85 -10.34 -1.96
C VAL A 74 -9.45 -10.42 -0.49
N THR A 75 -9.87 -11.50 0.18
CA THR A 75 -9.49 -11.83 1.56
C THR A 75 -8.68 -13.12 1.60
N PHE A 76 -7.64 -13.16 2.43
CA PHE A 76 -6.70 -14.27 2.53
C PHE A 76 -7.10 -15.20 3.69
N PRO A 77 -7.25 -16.51 3.46
CA PRO A 77 -7.88 -17.40 4.45
C PRO A 77 -6.94 -17.90 5.58
N SER A 78 -5.62 -17.86 5.40
CA SER A 78 -4.63 -18.42 6.36
C SER A 78 -3.94 -17.38 7.24
N ILE A 79 -4.21 -16.09 7.02
CA ILE A 79 -3.65 -14.97 7.77
C ILE A 79 -4.78 -14.01 8.11
N THR A 80 -4.59 -13.17 9.12
CA THR A 80 -5.64 -12.23 9.59
C THR A 80 -5.20 -10.78 9.56
N GLY A 81 -3.94 -10.49 9.19
CA GLY A 81 -3.49 -9.13 8.89
C GLY A 81 -2.49 -9.08 7.73
N LEU A 82 -2.70 -8.16 6.81
CA LEU A 82 -1.75 -7.81 5.75
C LEU A 82 -0.94 -6.56 6.12
N LEU A 83 0.24 -6.47 5.53
CA LEU A 83 1.18 -5.38 5.71
C LEU A 83 1.57 -4.86 4.31
N GLY A 84 2.86 -4.87 3.98
CA GLY A 84 3.39 -4.32 2.75
C GLY A 84 2.88 -5.02 1.49
N ILE A 85 2.78 -4.23 0.43
CA ILE A 85 2.42 -4.67 -0.92
C ILE A 85 3.25 -3.93 -1.96
N ALA A 86 3.69 -4.62 -3.01
CA ALA A 86 4.38 -3.99 -4.15
C ALA A 86 4.05 -4.68 -5.47
N GLU A 87 3.94 -3.90 -6.56
CA GLU A 87 3.87 -4.43 -7.93
C GLU A 87 5.25 -4.93 -8.35
N VAL A 88 5.36 -6.17 -8.85
CA VAL A 88 6.61 -6.63 -9.47
C VAL A 88 6.74 -6.07 -10.90
N PRO A 89 7.96 -5.84 -11.41
CA PRO A 89 8.16 -5.39 -12.78
C PRO A 89 7.44 -6.28 -13.79
N LYS A 90 6.88 -5.66 -14.82
CA LYS A 90 6.17 -6.37 -15.88
C LYS A 90 7.12 -7.31 -16.63
N SER A 91 6.69 -8.56 -16.77
CA SER A 91 7.36 -9.55 -17.64
C SER A 91 6.48 -9.83 -18.86
N PRO A 92 7.05 -9.92 -20.08
CA PRO A 92 6.30 -10.29 -21.28
C PRO A 92 5.48 -11.57 -21.08
N GLY A 93 4.20 -11.53 -21.46
CA GLY A 93 3.28 -12.68 -21.35
C GLY A 93 2.80 -13.02 -19.94
N LYS A 94 3.17 -12.25 -18.91
CA LYS A 94 2.70 -12.44 -17.52
C LYS A 94 1.60 -11.43 -17.15
N PRO A 95 0.69 -11.78 -16.23
CA PRO A 95 -0.28 -10.83 -15.69
C PRO A 95 0.39 -9.74 -14.84
N GLU A 96 -0.29 -8.61 -14.67
CA GLU A 96 0.05 -7.64 -13.62
C GLU A 96 0.00 -8.37 -12.26
N THR A 97 1.08 -8.28 -11.48
CA THR A 97 1.25 -9.08 -10.26
C THR A 97 1.77 -8.22 -9.13
N PHE A 98 1.15 -8.36 -7.97
CA PHE A 98 1.58 -7.74 -6.72
C PHE A 98 2.00 -8.81 -5.73
N ILE A 99 3.01 -8.53 -4.93
CA ILE A 99 3.36 -9.35 -3.78
C ILE A 99 2.94 -8.61 -2.52
N ALA A 100 2.15 -9.28 -1.68
CA ALA A 100 1.79 -8.81 -0.35
C ALA A 100 2.34 -9.77 0.71
N VAL A 101 2.60 -9.25 1.90
CA VAL A 101 3.00 -10.05 3.05
C VAL A 101 2.02 -9.83 4.20
N GLY A 102 1.85 -10.85 5.03
CA GLY A 102 0.95 -10.78 6.17
C GLY A 102 1.22 -11.90 7.16
N SER A 103 0.48 -11.90 8.26
CA SER A 103 0.61 -12.86 9.34
C SER A 103 -0.74 -13.10 10.01
N GLU A 104 -0.81 -14.10 10.87
CA GLU A 104 -1.85 -14.10 11.90
C GLU A 104 -1.64 -12.92 12.85
N ALA A 105 -2.70 -12.19 13.12
CA ALA A 105 -2.78 -11.09 14.08
C ALA A 105 -3.80 -11.45 15.17
N THR A 106 -3.47 -11.13 16.42
CA THR A 106 -4.36 -11.31 17.59
C THR A 106 -4.99 -10.01 18.08
N ALA A 107 -4.39 -8.89 17.71
CA ALA A 107 -4.89 -7.53 17.88
C ALA A 107 -4.19 -6.62 16.85
N LEU A 108 -4.62 -5.36 16.78
CA LEU A 108 -3.95 -4.36 15.96
C LEU A 108 -2.45 -4.30 16.30
N SER A 109 -1.59 -4.49 15.29
CA SER A 109 -0.13 -4.55 15.42
C SER A 109 0.45 -5.67 16.31
N HIS A 110 -0.38 -6.61 16.77
CA HIS A 110 0.06 -7.79 17.51
C HIS A 110 0.07 -9.00 16.58
N LEU A 111 1.14 -9.07 15.77
CA LEU A 111 1.36 -10.15 14.80
C LEU A 111 2.03 -11.34 15.47
N THR A 112 1.68 -12.55 15.03
CA THR A 112 2.23 -13.80 15.54
C THR A 112 3.53 -14.12 14.82
N PRO A 113 4.68 -14.20 15.51
CA PRO A 113 5.93 -14.61 14.89
C PRO A 113 5.84 -16.03 14.32
N GLY A 114 6.45 -16.24 13.16
CA GLY A 114 6.50 -17.53 12.49
C GLY A 114 5.24 -17.96 11.73
N THR A 115 4.21 -17.12 11.67
CA THR A 115 3.03 -17.34 10.79
C THR A 115 3.00 -16.38 9.60
N PHE A 116 4.12 -15.67 9.35
CA PHE A 116 4.23 -14.77 8.24
C PHE A 116 4.27 -15.51 6.89
N GLU A 117 3.48 -15.02 5.94
CA GLU A 117 3.35 -15.57 4.60
C GLU A 117 3.50 -14.46 3.56
N ALA A 118 4.08 -14.81 2.41
CA ALA A 118 4.06 -13.98 1.22
C ALA A 118 3.07 -14.53 0.19
N TRP A 119 2.34 -13.63 -0.46
CA TRP A 119 1.25 -13.94 -1.38
C TRP A 119 1.39 -13.17 -2.69
N ALA A 120 1.17 -13.85 -3.80
CA ALA A 120 1.01 -13.23 -5.11
C ALA A 120 -0.46 -12.92 -5.37
N ILE A 121 -0.72 -11.72 -5.89
CA ILE A 121 -2.01 -11.20 -6.33
C ILE A 121 -1.90 -10.90 -7.81
N GLU A 122 -2.53 -11.72 -8.66
CA GLU A 122 -2.41 -11.65 -10.11
C GLU A 122 -3.72 -11.16 -10.73
N PHE A 123 -3.62 -10.14 -11.59
CA PHE A 123 -4.73 -9.59 -12.36
C PHE A 123 -4.71 -10.17 -13.78
N PRO A 124 -5.61 -11.11 -14.12
CA PRO A 124 -5.57 -11.79 -15.41
C PRO A 124 -5.88 -10.83 -16.56
N ASN A 125 -5.05 -10.83 -17.61
CA ASN A 125 -5.25 -10.02 -18.82
C ASN A 125 -6.39 -10.54 -19.74
N ARG A 126 -7.30 -11.38 -19.23
CA ARG A 126 -8.33 -12.04 -20.05
C ARG A 126 -9.73 -11.53 -19.71
N ARG A 127 -10.46 -11.05 -20.72
CA ARG A 127 -11.87 -10.59 -20.62
C ARG A 127 -12.82 -11.58 -19.93
N HIS A 128 -12.46 -12.87 -19.86
CA HIS A 128 -13.30 -13.95 -19.31
C HIS A 128 -12.82 -14.45 -17.93
N GLN A 129 -11.79 -13.85 -17.35
CA GLN A 129 -11.34 -14.11 -15.96
C GLN A 129 -11.21 -12.79 -15.21
N PRO A 130 -12.34 -12.12 -14.89
CA PRO A 130 -12.32 -10.83 -14.21
C PRO A 130 -11.88 -10.94 -12.74
N LYS A 131 -11.87 -12.15 -12.17
CA LYS A 131 -11.50 -12.36 -10.77
C LYS A 131 -9.98 -12.38 -10.62
N VAL A 132 -9.49 -11.60 -9.66
CA VAL A 132 -8.12 -11.64 -9.18
C VAL A 132 -7.77 -13.07 -8.73
N LYS A 133 -6.52 -13.48 -8.96
CA LYS A 133 -6.01 -14.76 -8.45
C LYS A 133 -5.04 -14.48 -7.31
N VAL A 134 -5.20 -15.21 -6.22
CA VAL A 134 -4.28 -15.16 -5.09
C VAL A 134 -3.63 -16.51 -4.88
N ARG A 135 -2.34 -16.51 -4.53
CA ARG A 135 -1.58 -17.74 -4.28
C ARG A 135 -0.46 -17.46 -3.28
N LYS A 136 -0.35 -18.31 -2.27
CA LYS A 136 0.81 -18.31 -1.36
C LYS A 136 2.07 -18.63 -2.14
N ILE A 137 3.10 -17.82 -1.97
CA ILE A 137 4.39 -17.99 -2.67
C ILE A 137 5.52 -18.40 -1.73
N SER A 138 5.44 -18.06 -0.44
CA SER A 138 6.45 -18.44 0.53
C SER A 138 5.91 -18.40 1.95
N ASP A 139 6.35 -19.36 2.75
CA ASP A 139 6.47 -19.17 4.20
C ASP A 139 7.67 -18.27 4.48
N MET A 140 7.52 -17.32 5.40
CA MET A 140 8.63 -16.48 5.83
C MET A 140 9.39 -17.17 6.98
N THR A 141 10.59 -16.67 7.30
CA THR A 141 11.40 -17.25 8.38
C THR A 141 10.64 -17.21 9.72
N LYS A 142 10.87 -18.22 10.57
CA LYS A 142 10.29 -18.29 11.92
C LYS A 142 10.69 -17.11 12.83
N LYS A 143 11.72 -16.35 12.43
CA LYS A 143 12.21 -15.17 13.14
C LYS A 143 11.54 -13.86 12.68
N SER A 144 10.69 -13.90 11.66
CA SER A 144 9.96 -12.73 11.19
C SER A 144 9.04 -12.20 12.28
N ALA A 145 9.10 -10.90 12.52
CA ALA A 145 8.38 -10.25 13.62
C ALA A 145 7.45 -9.14 13.14
N PHE A 146 7.87 -8.30 12.19
CA PHE A 146 7.01 -7.24 11.65
C PHE A 146 7.37 -6.89 10.20
N LEU A 147 6.91 -7.71 9.25
CA LEU A 147 7.22 -7.57 7.82
C LEU A 147 6.44 -6.43 7.15
N ASN A 148 6.72 -5.18 7.53
CA ASN A 148 5.91 -4.02 7.17
C ASN A 148 6.02 -3.62 5.70
N GLY A 149 7.23 -3.66 5.14
CA GLY A 149 7.53 -3.15 3.81
C GLY A 149 7.80 -4.25 2.81
N VAL A 150 7.31 -4.06 1.58
CA VAL A 150 7.68 -4.87 0.40
C VAL A 150 8.16 -3.92 -0.68
N ALA A 151 9.29 -4.24 -1.30
CA ALA A 151 9.85 -3.47 -2.40
C ALA A 151 10.15 -4.37 -3.59
N ALA A 152 9.71 -3.94 -4.76
CA ALA A 152 10.09 -4.55 -6.02
C ALA A 152 11.57 -4.30 -6.33
N ILE A 153 12.24 -5.30 -6.90
CA ILE A 153 13.61 -5.15 -7.37
C ILE A 153 13.57 -4.67 -8.83
N PRO A 154 14.15 -3.51 -9.18
CA PRO A 154 14.16 -3.03 -10.56
C PRO A 154 14.69 -4.07 -11.54
N GLY A 155 13.93 -4.32 -12.62
CA GLY A 155 14.29 -5.30 -13.66
C GLY A 155 14.11 -6.78 -13.28
N ARG A 156 13.62 -7.09 -12.08
CA ARG A 156 13.44 -8.46 -11.58
C ARG A 156 11.96 -8.71 -11.24
N SER A 157 11.27 -9.50 -12.06
CA SER A 157 9.86 -9.84 -11.86
C SER A 157 9.63 -11.09 -10.99
N ASP A 158 10.71 -11.72 -10.55
CA ASP A 158 10.72 -13.01 -9.85
C ASP A 158 11.08 -12.91 -8.36
N ALA A 159 11.34 -11.70 -7.87
CA ALA A 159 11.75 -11.47 -6.49
C ALA A 159 11.33 -10.08 -5.98
N VAL A 160 11.15 -10.00 -4.67
CA VAL A 160 10.93 -8.76 -3.92
C VAL A 160 11.84 -8.74 -2.69
N LEU A 161 12.08 -7.55 -2.14
CA LEU A 161 12.67 -7.37 -0.82
C LEU A 161 11.54 -7.17 0.19
N VAL A 162 11.67 -7.78 1.36
CA VAL A 162 10.72 -7.63 2.46
C VAL A 162 11.49 -7.16 3.68
N SER A 163 11.08 -6.03 4.27
CA SER A 163 11.73 -5.44 5.44
C SER A 163 11.04 -5.90 6.72
N ASP A 164 11.82 -6.31 7.73
CA ASP A 164 11.33 -6.59 9.07
C ASP A 164 11.63 -5.40 9.99
N SER A 165 10.61 -4.60 10.32
CA SER A 165 10.80 -3.37 11.10
C SER A 165 11.27 -3.60 12.54
N VAL A 166 11.21 -4.83 13.04
CA VAL A 166 11.75 -5.18 14.36
C VAL A 166 13.19 -5.67 14.25
N ALA A 167 13.54 -6.42 13.20
CA ALA A 167 14.86 -7.02 13.05
C ALA A 167 15.89 -6.16 12.30
N GLY A 168 15.43 -5.17 11.51
CA GLY A 168 16.26 -4.32 10.64
C GLY A 168 16.18 -4.75 9.18
#